data_AF-A0A1H2IAJ8-F1
#
_entry.id   AF-A0A1H2IAJ8-F1
#
_cell.length_a   1.000
_cell.length_b   1.000
_cell.length_c   1.000
_cell.angle_alpha   90.00
_cell.angle_beta   90.00
_cell.angle_gamma   90.00
#
_symmetry.space_group_name_H-M   'P 1'
#
loop_
_entity.id
_entity.type
_entity.pdbx_description
1 polymer ?
#
loop_
_entity_poly.entity_id
_entity_poly.type
_entity_poly.pdbx_seq_one_letter_code
_entity_poly.pdbx_strand_id
1 'polypeptide(L)'
;MNYQLNFAAVWRDFDTLLAGLGLGLQLALVSIAIGCVIGLLMAFALLSKHRALRVLASVYVTVVRNTPILVLILLIYFALPSLGIRLDKIPSFIITLSLYAGAYLTEVFRGGLLSIPKGQREAGLAIGLGEWQVKAYVTVPVMLRNVLPALSNNFISLFKDTSLAAAIAVPELTYYARKINVESYRVIETWLVTTALYVAACYLIAMLLRYLEQRLAIRR
;
A
#
# COMPACT_ATOMS: atom_id res chain seq x y z
N MET A 1 28.16 31.14 -5.40
CA MET A 1 26.85 31.02 -4.71
C MET A 1 27.12 30.71 -3.24
N ASN A 2 27.05 31.71 -2.35
CA ASN A 2 27.19 31.50 -0.90
C ASN A 2 25.82 31.13 -0.32
N TYR A 3 25.34 29.92 -0.59
CA TYR A 3 24.13 29.42 0.05
C TYR A 3 24.45 29.07 1.50
N GLN A 4 23.81 29.75 2.45
CA GLN A 4 23.91 29.44 3.86
C GLN A 4 22.68 28.65 4.31
N LEU A 5 22.93 27.46 4.84
CA LEU A 5 21.88 26.58 5.37
C LEU A 5 21.22 27.24 6.59
N ASN A 6 19.90 27.35 6.56
CA ASN A 6 19.11 27.85 7.67
C ASN A 6 17.85 26.99 7.88
N PHE A 7 17.87 26.22 8.97
CA PHE A 7 16.81 25.29 9.34
C PHE A 7 15.70 25.92 10.22
N ALA A 8 15.78 27.21 10.56
CA ALA A 8 14.82 27.84 11.48
C ALA A 8 13.36 27.72 11.02
N ALA A 9 13.11 27.89 9.71
CA ALA A 9 11.78 27.72 9.14
C ALA A 9 11.26 26.29 9.29
N VAL A 10 12.12 25.29 9.11
CA VAL A 10 11.74 23.87 9.23
C VAL A 10 11.48 23.51 10.70
N TRP A 11 12.31 23.99 11.63
CA TRP A 11 12.14 23.72 13.05
C TRP A 11 10.88 24.34 13.64
N ARG A 12 10.51 25.54 13.18
CA ARG A 12 9.27 26.20 13.60
C ARG A 12 8.03 25.38 13.23
N ASP A 13 8.06 24.72 12.08
CA ASP A 13 6.91 23.99 11.52
C ASP A 13 7.07 22.45 11.66
N PHE A 14 8.02 21.99 12.48
CA PHE A 14 8.38 20.56 12.59
C PHE A 14 7.24 19.68 13.09
N ASP A 15 6.41 20.18 14.00
CA ASP A 15 5.24 19.46 14.51
C ASP A 15 4.23 19.15 13.40
N THR A 16 4.09 20.05 12.42
CA THR A 16 3.21 19.84 11.27
C THR A 16 3.76 18.78 10.32
N LEU A 17 5.09 18.70 10.15
CA LEU A 17 5.73 17.64 9.40
C LEU A 17 5.50 16.27 10.05
N LEU A 18 5.62 16.18 11.38
CA LEU A 18 5.32 14.95 12.12
C LEU A 18 3.84 14.56 12.05
N ALA A 19 2.93 15.53 12.14
CA ALA A 19 1.50 15.28 11.96
C ALA A 19 1.19 14.77 10.54
N GLY A 20 1.80 15.37 9.52
CA GLY A 20 1.67 14.93 8.13
C GLY A 20 2.25 13.54 7.89
N LEU A 21 3.38 13.22 8.52
CA LEU A 21 3.98 11.88 8.52
C LEU A 21 3.02 10.85 9.14
N GLY A 22 2.42 11.18 10.28
CA GLY A 22 1.42 10.35 10.95
C GLY A 22 0.19 10.10 10.08
N LEU A 23 -0.32 11.13 9.41
CA LEU A 23 -1.42 10.97 8.44
C LEU A 23 -1.00 10.06 7.27
N GLY A 24 0.20 10.23 6.72
CA GLY A 24 0.74 9.36 5.67
C GLY A 24 0.77 7.88 6.10
N LEU A 25 1.22 7.60 7.32
CA LEU A 25 1.19 6.24 7.89
C LEU A 25 -0.24 5.70 8.01
N GLN A 26 -1.19 6.51 8.48
CA GLN A 26 -2.60 6.11 8.58
C GLN A 26 -3.19 5.79 7.21
N LEU A 27 -2.95 6.63 6.20
CA LEU A 27 -3.41 6.41 4.83
C LEU A 27 -2.87 5.11 4.26
N ALA A 28 -1.58 4.83 4.45
CA ALA A 28 -0.94 3.60 4.00
C ALA A 28 -1.52 2.37 4.72
N LEU A 29 -1.71 2.43 6.04
CA LEU A 29 -2.25 1.33 6.86
C LEU A 29 -3.68 0.97 6.48
N VAL A 30 -4.55 1.97 6.36
CA VAL A 30 -5.95 1.73 5.97
C VAL A 30 -6.01 1.19 4.54
N SER A 31 -5.22 1.77 3.63
CA SER A 31 -5.26 1.38 2.21
C SER A 31 -4.70 -0.01 1.97
N ILE A 32 -3.63 -0.41 2.67
CA ILE A 32 -3.12 -1.77 2.55
C ILE A 32 -4.08 -2.79 3.17
N ALA A 33 -4.76 -2.46 4.26
CA ALA A 33 -5.73 -3.36 4.87
C ALA A 33 -6.88 -3.68 3.91
N ILE A 34 -7.44 -2.65 3.27
CA ILE A 34 -8.47 -2.81 2.23
C ILE A 34 -7.88 -3.51 1.00
N GLY A 35 -6.67 -3.12 0.59
CA GLY A 35 -5.95 -3.73 -0.53
C GLY A 35 -5.68 -5.22 -0.32
N CYS A 36 -5.41 -5.68 0.90
CA CYS A 36 -5.25 -7.10 1.23
C CYS A 36 -6.54 -7.87 0.95
N VAL A 37 -7.69 -7.31 1.34
CA VAL A 37 -9.00 -7.93 1.08
C VAL A 37 -9.26 -8.01 -0.42
N ILE A 38 -9.10 -6.91 -1.14
CA ILE A 38 -9.29 -6.85 -2.60
C ILE A 38 -8.35 -7.83 -3.29
N GLY A 39 -7.06 -7.79 -2.95
CA GLY A 39 -6.04 -8.63 -3.54
C GLY A 39 -6.31 -10.12 -3.32
N LEU A 40 -6.72 -10.52 -2.12
CA LEU A 40 -7.00 -11.91 -1.81
C LEU A 40 -8.21 -12.42 -2.62
N LEU A 41 -9.28 -11.64 -2.68
CA LEU A 41 -10.47 -11.97 -3.47
C LEU A 41 -10.13 -12.10 -4.97
N MET A 42 -9.36 -11.15 -5.50
CA MET A 42 -8.95 -11.16 -6.91
C MET A 42 -7.96 -12.28 -7.23
N ALA A 43 -7.08 -12.66 -6.29
CA ALA A 43 -6.19 -13.79 -6.47
C ALA A 43 -6.96 -15.11 -6.61
N PHE A 44 -7.97 -15.33 -5.77
CA PHE A 44 -8.87 -16.48 -5.91
C PHE A 44 -9.70 -16.41 -7.20
N ALA A 45 -10.17 -15.23 -7.61
CA ALA A 45 -10.89 -15.05 -8.86
C ALA A 45 -10.04 -15.41 -10.09
N LEU A 46 -8.75 -15.02 -10.10
CA LEU A 46 -7.80 -15.39 -11.16
C LEU A 46 -7.55 -16.90 -11.23
N LEU A 47 -7.52 -17.59 -10.09
CA LEU A 47 -7.34 -19.04 -10.01
C LEU A 47 -8.65 -19.84 -10.17
N SER A 48 -9.79 -19.15 -10.28
CA SER A 48 -11.09 -19.78 -10.41
C SER A 48 -11.26 -20.50 -11.75
N LYS A 49 -12.05 -21.58 -11.76
CA LYS A 49 -12.46 -22.26 -13.00
C LYS A 49 -13.46 -21.42 -13.82
N HIS A 50 -14.17 -20.48 -13.18
CA HIS A 50 -15.14 -19.62 -13.86
C HIS A 50 -14.44 -18.57 -14.72
N ARG A 51 -14.62 -18.66 -16.04
CA ARG A 51 -13.99 -17.74 -17.02
C ARG A 51 -14.34 -16.27 -16.76
N ALA A 52 -15.58 -15.97 -16.38
CA ALA A 52 -16.03 -14.60 -16.12
C ALA A 52 -15.24 -13.95 -14.95
N LEU A 53 -15.12 -14.64 -13.81
CA LEU A 53 -14.36 -14.14 -12.66
C LEU A 53 -12.89 -13.93 -13.00
N ARG A 54 -12.30 -14.87 -13.75
CA ARG A 54 -10.91 -14.78 -14.18
C ARG A 54 -10.67 -13.58 -15.09
N VAL A 55 -11.55 -13.35 -16.07
CA VAL A 55 -11.45 -12.22 -16.99
C VAL A 55 -11.63 -10.90 -16.25
N LEU A 56 -12.63 -10.77 -15.39
CA LEU A 56 -12.86 -9.55 -14.60
C LEU A 56 -11.65 -9.20 -13.72
N ALA A 57 -11.13 -10.18 -12.97
CA ALA A 57 -9.95 -9.97 -12.15
C ALA A 57 -8.71 -9.65 -12.98
N SER A 58 -8.53 -10.31 -14.14
CA SER A 58 -7.42 -10.02 -15.06
C SER A 58 -7.49 -8.60 -15.61
N VAL A 59 -8.66 -8.14 -16.05
CA VAL A 59 -8.85 -6.78 -16.57
C VAL A 59 -8.54 -5.76 -15.49
N TYR A 60 -9.10 -5.92 -14.28
CA TYR A 60 -8.82 -5.05 -13.15
C TYR A 60 -7.32 -4.96 -12.84
N VAL A 61 -6.64 -6.10 -12.68
CA VAL A 61 -5.21 -6.15 -12.34
C VAL A 61 -4.37 -5.53 -13.46
N THR A 62 -4.66 -5.88 -14.72
CA THR A 62 -3.93 -5.33 -15.88
C THR A 62 -4.12 -3.83 -16.00
N VAL A 63 -5.35 -3.31 -15.92
CA VAL A 63 -5.60 -1.87 -16.08
C VAL A 63 -4.93 -1.08 -14.96
N VAL A 64 -5.14 -1.49 -13.71
CA VAL A 64 -4.66 -0.72 -12.55
C VAL A 64 -3.13 -0.73 -12.46
N ARG A 65 -2.48 -1.88 -12.68
CA ARG A 65 -1.00 -1.97 -12.60
C ARG A 65 -0.29 -1.28 -13.77
N ASN A 66 -0.95 -1.15 -14.92
CA ASN A 66 -0.41 -0.44 -16.08
C ASN A 66 -0.80 1.04 -16.12
N THR A 67 -1.56 1.53 -15.14
CA THR A 67 -1.90 2.95 -15.03
C THR A 67 -1.05 3.61 -13.94
N PRO A 68 -0.40 4.76 -14.20
CA PRO A 68 0.32 5.49 -13.16
C PRO A 68 -0.62 5.85 -12.00
N ILE A 69 -0.19 5.56 -10.77
CA ILE A 69 -1.00 5.81 -9.56
C ILE A 69 -1.41 7.28 -9.43
N LEU A 70 -0.53 8.22 -9.81
CA LEU A 70 -0.86 9.66 -9.82
C LEU A 70 -2.05 9.96 -10.73
N VAL A 71 -2.12 9.33 -11.91
CA VAL A 71 -3.25 9.51 -12.83
C VAL A 71 -4.54 8.93 -12.23
N LEU A 72 -4.47 7.78 -11.56
CA LEU A 72 -5.63 7.21 -10.85
C LEU A 72 -6.14 8.14 -9.74
N ILE A 73 -5.23 8.76 -8.97
CA ILE A 73 -5.58 9.70 -7.90
C ILE A 73 -6.32 10.91 -8.48
N LEU A 74 -5.77 11.49 -9.55
CA LEU A 74 -6.36 12.64 -10.22
C LEU A 74 -7.72 12.29 -10.84
N LEU A 75 -7.86 11.12 -11.46
CA LEU A 75 -9.12 10.68 -12.06
C LEU A 75 -10.20 10.49 -10.99
N ILE A 76 -9.90 9.77 -9.92
CA ILE A 76 -10.90 9.51 -8.86
C ILE A 76 -11.28 10.81 -8.14
N TYR A 77 -10.34 11.71 -7.88
CA TYR A 77 -10.66 12.96 -7.17
C TYR A 77 -11.34 14.01 -8.07
N PHE A 78 -10.86 14.23 -9.30
CA PHE A 78 -11.35 15.30 -10.16
C PHE A 78 -12.40 14.87 -11.18
N ALA A 79 -12.35 13.64 -11.70
CA ALA A 79 -13.29 13.19 -12.73
C ALA A 79 -14.56 12.57 -12.14
N LEU A 80 -14.46 11.85 -11.02
CA LEU A 80 -15.62 11.20 -10.38
C LEU A 80 -16.77 12.17 -9.98
N PRO A 81 -16.49 13.42 -9.52
CA PRO A 81 -17.53 14.42 -9.29
C PRO A 81 -18.41 14.73 -10.52
N SER A 82 -17.88 14.61 -11.74
CA SER A 82 -18.64 14.81 -12.98
C SER A 82 -19.70 13.71 -13.21
N LEU A 83 -19.53 12.55 -12.57
CA LEU A 83 -20.48 11.44 -12.56
C LEU A 83 -21.47 11.52 -11.38
N GLY A 84 -21.46 12.63 -10.62
CA GLY A 84 -22.35 12.85 -9.48
C GLY A 84 -21.83 12.32 -8.13
N ILE A 85 -20.67 11.67 -8.10
CA ILE A 85 -20.08 11.13 -6.86
C ILE A 85 -19.00 12.10 -6.36
N ARG A 86 -19.30 12.81 -5.28
CA ARG A 86 -18.37 13.77 -4.65
C ARG A 86 -17.76 13.14 -3.40
N LEU A 87 -16.46 12.91 -3.44
CA LEU A 87 -15.69 12.41 -2.32
C LEU A 87 -14.71 13.49 -1.86
N ASP A 88 -14.52 13.62 -0.55
CA ASP A 88 -13.45 14.47 -0.03
C ASP A 88 -12.07 13.88 -0.37
N LYS A 89 -11.02 14.69 -0.26
CA LYS A 89 -9.65 14.33 -0.67
C LYS A 89 -9.10 13.09 0.03
N ILE A 90 -9.34 12.94 1.34
CA ILE A 90 -8.86 11.78 2.11
C ILE A 90 -9.54 10.47 1.68
N PRO A 91 -10.89 10.35 1.67
CA PRO A 91 -11.53 9.11 1.23
C PRO A 91 -11.27 8.81 -0.25
N SER A 92 -11.18 9.83 -1.12
CA SER A 92 -10.77 9.65 -2.52
C SER A 92 -9.39 9.00 -2.63
N PHE A 93 -8.43 9.48 -1.84
CA PHE A 93 -7.08 8.94 -1.81
C PHE A 93 -7.05 7.51 -1.26
N ILE A 94 -7.75 7.23 -0.15
CA ILE A 94 -7.83 5.88 0.43
C ILE A 94 -8.40 4.89 -0.57
N ILE A 95 -9.51 5.24 -1.24
CA ILE A 95 -10.12 4.37 -2.26
C ILE A 95 -9.14 4.08 -3.39
N THR A 96 -8.50 5.14 -3.91
CA THR A 96 -7.52 5.01 -5.00
C THR A 96 -6.35 4.12 -4.60
N LEU A 97 -5.74 4.40 -3.45
CA LEU A 97 -4.57 3.69 -2.96
C LEU A 97 -4.93 2.24 -2.60
N SER A 98 -6.14 1.98 -2.10
CA SER A 98 -6.65 0.62 -1.83
C SER A 98 -6.84 -0.18 -3.11
N LEU A 99 -7.42 0.42 -4.14
CA LEU A 99 -7.59 -0.21 -5.46
C LEU A 99 -6.24 -0.48 -6.11
N TYR A 100 -5.30 0.45 -5.99
CA TYR A 100 -3.93 0.26 -6.47
C TYR A 100 -3.24 -0.88 -5.72
N ALA A 101 -3.22 -0.82 -4.39
CA ALA A 101 -2.66 -1.86 -3.52
C ALA A 101 -3.27 -3.24 -3.82
N GLY A 102 -4.60 -3.32 -3.96
CA GLY A 102 -5.30 -4.56 -4.27
C GLY A 102 -4.83 -5.23 -5.55
N ALA A 103 -4.53 -4.46 -6.59
CA ALA A 103 -4.06 -5.00 -7.86
C ALA A 103 -2.65 -5.59 -7.75
N TYR A 104 -1.74 -4.94 -7.00
CA TYR A 104 -0.39 -5.47 -6.74
C TYR A 104 -0.43 -6.68 -5.81
N LEU A 105 -1.23 -6.61 -4.74
CA LEU A 105 -1.38 -7.70 -3.78
C LEU A 105 -2.06 -8.93 -4.38
N THR A 106 -2.89 -8.75 -5.41
CA THR A 106 -3.45 -9.88 -6.18
C THR A 106 -2.36 -10.81 -6.69
N GLU A 107 -1.27 -10.25 -7.24
CA GLU A 107 -0.15 -11.04 -7.76
C GLU A 107 0.69 -11.67 -6.66
N VAL A 108 0.91 -10.93 -5.58
CA VAL A 108 1.60 -11.42 -4.39
C VAL A 108 0.88 -12.64 -3.83
N PHE A 109 -0.43 -12.54 -3.60
CA PHE A 109 -1.24 -13.65 -3.10
C PHE A 109 -1.38 -14.77 -4.13
N ARG A 110 -1.51 -14.48 -5.43
CA ARG A 110 -1.53 -15.51 -6.47
C ARG A 110 -0.24 -16.31 -6.48
N GLY A 111 0.91 -15.66 -6.43
CA GLY A 111 2.23 -16.31 -6.31
C GLY A 111 2.33 -17.13 -5.03
N GLY A 112 1.84 -16.60 -3.90
CA GLY A 112 1.76 -17.32 -2.63
C GLY A 112 0.89 -18.57 -2.70
N LEU A 113 -0.30 -18.49 -3.29
CA LEU A 113 -1.22 -19.62 -3.46
C LEU A 113 -0.62 -20.70 -4.34
N LEU A 114 0.07 -20.31 -5.43
CA LEU A 114 0.75 -21.25 -6.34
C LEU A 114 2.01 -21.87 -5.73
N SER A 115 2.62 -21.25 -4.71
CA SER A 115 3.79 -21.78 -4.02
C SER A 115 3.50 -22.98 -3.12
N ILE A 116 2.22 -23.23 -2.81
CA ILE A 116 1.82 -24.31 -1.89
C ILE A 116 1.83 -25.66 -2.61
N PRO A 117 2.53 -26.68 -2.08
CA PRO A 117 2.53 -28.02 -2.68
C PRO A 117 1.13 -28.61 -2.77
N LYS A 118 0.80 -29.23 -3.92
CA LYS A 118 -0.50 -29.88 -4.14
C LYS A 118 -0.84 -30.93 -3.08
N GLY A 119 0.19 -31.61 -2.54
CA GLY A 119 0.06 -32.60 -1.48
C GLY A 119 -0.58 -32.06 -0.19
N GLN A 120 -0.45 -30.76 0.14
CA GLN A 120 -1.15 -30.21 1.32
C GLN A 120 -2.67 -30.19 1.13
N ARG A 121 -3.12 -29.93 -0.09
CA ARG A 121 -4.55 -29.99 -0.41
C ARG A 121 -5.05 -31.43 -0.37
N GLU A 122 -4.30 -32.36 -0.96
CA GLU A 122 -4.63 -33.79 -0.95
C GLU A 122 -4.68 -34.37 0.47
N ALA A 123 -3.71 -34.03 1.31
CA ALA A 123 -3.68 -34.44 2.72
C ALA A 123 -4.88 -33.91 3.51
N GLY A 124 -5.25 -32.64 3.31
CA GLY A 124 -6.43 -32.04 3.94
C GLY A 124 -7.73 -32.76 3.55
N LEU A 125 -7.91 -33.07 2.27
CA LEU A 125 -9.05 -33.85 1.80
C LEU A 125 -9.05 -35.30 2.36
N ALA A 126 -7.87 -35.93 2.47
CA ALA A 126 -7.73 -37.30 2.97
C ALA A 126 -8.10 -37.44 4.46
N ILE A 127 -7.92 -36.39 5.27
CA ILE A 127 -8.36 -36.35 6.68
C ILE A 127 -9.80 -35.86 6.85
N GLY A 128 -10.58 -35.74 5.77
CA GLY A 128 -12.00 -35.42 5.82
C GLY A 128 -12.35 -33.92 5.80
N LEU A 129 -11.40 -33.02 5.55
CA LEU A 129 -11.73 -31.59 5.36
C LEU A 129 -12.39 -31.38 3.99
N GLY A 130 -13.43 -30.55 3.93
CA GLY A 130 -14.01 -30.08 2.67
C GLY A 130 -13.14 -29.02 1.97
N GLU A 131 -13.37 -28.77 0.67
CA GLU A 131 -12.60 -27.80 -0.13
C GLU A 131 -12.48 -26.41 0.50
N TRP A 132 -13.57 -25.92 1.10
CA TRP A 132 -13.56 -24.63 1.80
C TRP A 132 -12.74 -24.65 3.08
N GLN A 133 -12.80 -25.74 3.83
CA GLN A 133 -12.03 -25.92 5.05
C GLN A 133 -10.53 -26.04 4.73
N VAL A 134 -10.16 -26.78 3.69
CA VAL A 134 -8.77 -26.86 3.22
C VAL A 134 -8.25 -25.47 2.84
N LYS A 135 -9.03 -24.70 2.07
CA LYS A 135 -8.64 -23.33 1.70
C LYS A 135 -8.49 -22.43 2.93
N ALA A 136 -9.47 -22.41 3.82
CA ALA A 136 -9.50 -21.51 4.97
C ALA A 136 -8.49 -21.86 6.06
N TYR A 137 -8.30 -23.14 6.36
CA TYR A 137 -7.49 -23.60 7.50
C TYR A 137 -6.09 -24.07 7.13
N VAL A 138 -5.85 -24.43 5.86
CA VAL A 138 -4.54 -24.92 5.41
C VAL A 138 -3.93 -23.93 4.42
N THR A 139 -4.59 -23.69 3.29
CA THR A 139 -3.99 -22.94 2.18
C THR A 139 -3.77 -21.47 2.51
N VAL A 140 -4.79 -20.75 3.00
CA VAL A 140 -4.68 -19.31 3.28
C VAL A 140 -3.65 -19.01 4.38
N PRO A 141 -3.65 -19.68 5.54
CA PRO A 141 -2.67 -19.40 6.59
C PRO A 141 -1.22 -19.67 6.15
N VAL A 142 -0.98 -20.77 5.44
CA VAL A 142 0.35 -21.09 4.90
C VAL A 142 0.78 -20.08 3.84
N MET A 143 -0.13 -19.73 2.93
CA MET A 143 0.12 -18.74 1.89
C MET A 143 0.49 -17.39 2.49
N LEU A 144 -0.29 -16.91 3.47
CA LEU A 144 -0.06 -15.62 4.12
C LEU A 144 1.34 -15.54 4.71
N ARG A 145 1.79 -16.61 5.39
CA ARG A 145 3.16 -16.70 5.93
C ARG A 145 4.22 -16.62 4.83
N ASN A 146 4.01 -17.29 3.70
CA ASN A 146 4.95 -17.28 2.57
C ASN A 146 5.08 -15.91 1.92
N VAL A 147 3.99 -15.12 1.90
CA VAL A 147 3.98 -13.81 1.23
C VAL A 147 4.30 -12.64 2.16
N LEU A 148 4.45 -12.87 3.48
CA LEU A 148 4.76 -11.80 4.45
C LEU A 148 5.89 -10.87 4.00
N PRO A 149 7.05 -11.35 3.50
CA PRO A 149 8.13 -10.46 3.06
C PRO A 149 7.72 -9.56 1.88
N ALA A 150 6.93 -10.10 0.94
CA ALA A 150 6.42 -9.34 -0.20
C ALA A 150 5.36 -8.32 0.24
N LEU A 151 4.51 -8.68 1.20
CA LEU A 151 3.51 -7.80 1.78
C LEU A 151 4.17 -6.62 2.50
N SER A 152 5.22 -6.87 3.29
CA SER A 152 6.02 -5.84 3.95
C SER A 152 6.64 -4.85 2.97
N ASN A 153 7.21 -5.35 1.87
CA ASN A 153 7.80 -4.50 0.84
C ASN A 153 6.73 -3.64 0.12
N ASN A 154 5.54 -4.21 -0.13
CA ASN A 154 4.42 -3.44 -0.67
C ASN A 154 3.94 -2.36 0.31
N PHE A 155 3.91 -2.64 1.62
CA PHE A 155 3.55 -1.63 2.61
C PHE A 155 4.50 -0.45 2.65
N ILE A 156 5.82 -0.71 2.67
CA ILE A 156 6.83 0.35 2.62
C ILE A 156 6.69 1.16 1.32
N SER A 157 6.35 0.51 0.21
CA SER A 157 6.13 1.19 -1.07
C SER A 157 4.89 2.08 -1.04
N LEU A 158 3.76 1.55 -0.54
CA LEU A 158 2.51 2.31 -0.38
C LEU A 158 2.67 3.51 0.56
N PHE A 159 3.47 3.36 1.62
CA PHE A 159 3.79 4.47 2.51
C PHE A 159 4.55 5.60 1.78
N LYS A 160 5.47 5.27 0.88
CA LYS A 160 6.11 6.30 0.03
C LYS A 160 5.12 6.90 -0.96
N ASP A 161 4.21 6.09 -1.51
CA ASP A 161 3.19 6.54 -2.45
C ASP A 161 2.17 7.51 -1.82
N THR A 162 2.05 7.56 -0.48
CA THR A 162 1.21 8.59 0.17
C THR A 162 1.69 10.01 -0.09
N SER A 163 2.97 10.21 -0.43
CA SER A 163 3.50 11.51 -0.88
C SER A 163 2.75 12.08 -2.08
N LEU A 164 2.16 11.22 -2.92
CA LEU A 164 1.36 11.64 -4.08
C LEU A 164 0.04 12.29 -3.68
N ALA A 165 -0.43 12.10 -2.45
CA ALA A 165 -1.64 12.74 -1.93
C ALA A 165 -1.51 14.27 -1.88
N ALA A 166 -0.28 14.80 -1.80
CA ALA A 166 -0.01 16.23 -1.91
C ALA A 166 -0.55 16.84 -3.21
N ALA A 167 -0.68 16.06 -4.29
CA ALA A 167 -1.21 16.53 -5.57
C ALA A 167 -2.69 16.96 -5.50
N ILE A 168 -3.44 16.41 -4.54
CA ILE A 168 -4.85 16.76 -4.27
C ILE A 168 -5.00 17.48 -2.91
N ALA A 169 -3.92 18.11 -2.45
CA ALA A 169 -3.87 18.91 -1.21
C ALA A 169 -4.26 18.14 0.07
N VAL A 170 -4.01 16.84 0.13
CA VAL A 170 -4.07 16.07 1.39
C VAL A 170 -2.91 16.51 2.28
N PRO A 171 -3.14 16.87 3.55
CA PRO A 171 -2.13 17.45 4.43
C PRO A 171 -1.21 16.37 5.03
N GLU A 172 -0.52 15.61 4.18
CA GLU A 172 0.53 14.68 4.59
C GLU A 172 1.92 15.35 4.56
N LEU A 173 2.98 14.58 4.81
CA LEU A 173 4.35 15.08 4.97
C LEU A 173 4.83 15.90 3.76
N THR A 174 4.63 15.42 2.53
CA THR A 174 5.06 16.12 1.31
C THR A 174 4.27 17.41 1.09
N TYR A 175 3.00 17.45 1.46
CA TYR A 175 2.19 18.68 1.44
C TYR A 175 2.75 19.75 2.37
N TYR A 176 3.05 19.41 3.63
CA TYR A 176 3.62 20.38 4.57
C TYR A 176 5.02 20.82 4.17
N ALA A 177 5.85 19.91 3.63
CA ALA A 177 7.13 20.27 3.06
C ALA A 177 6.99 21.28 1.91
N ARG A 178 6.04 21.07 1.00
CA ARG A 178 5.76 22.02 -0.09
C ARG A 178 5.27 23.37 0.46
N LYS A 179 4.42 23.36 1.48
CA LYS A 179 3.93 24.57 2.14
C LYS A 179 5.08 25.39 2.73
N ILE A 180 5.94 24.78 3.55
CA ILE A 180 7.12 25.44 4.14
C ILE A 180 8.05 25.99 3.05
N ASN A 181 8.24 25.25 1.97
CA ASN A 181 9.05 25.68 0.83
C ASN A 181 8.50 26.95 0.17
N VAL A 182 7.19 27.02 -0.06
CA VAL A 182 6.55 28.18 -0.68
C VAL A 182 6.56 29.40 0.25
N GLU A 183 6.41 29.20 1.56
CA GLU A 183 6.35 30.28 2.55
C GLU A 183 7.72 30.82 2.96
N SER A 184 8.76 29.97 3.00
CA SER A 184 10.09 30.33 3.51
C SER A 184 11.18 30.41 2.43
N TYR A 185 10.90 29.93 1.22
CA TYR A 185 11.86 29.79 0.11
C TYR A 185 13.09 28.92 0.46
N ARG A 186 13.04 28.12 1.53
CA ARG A 186 14.11 27.22 2.01
C ARG A 186 14.00 25.81 1.43
N VAL A 187 14.27 25.70 0.13
CA VAL A 187 14.08 24.47 -0.64
C VAL A 187 14.99 23.33 -0.14
N ILE A 188 16.27 23.60 0.04
CA ILE A 188 17.26 22.55 0.36
C ILE A 188 17.00 21.96 1.75
N GLU A 189 16.85 22.82 2.76
CA GLU A 189 16.67 22.43 4.16
C GLU A 189 15.38 21.64 4.35
N THR A 190 14.28 22.10 3.76
CA THR A 190 12.98 21.44 3.89
C THR A 190 12.99 20.05 3.24
N TRP A 191 13.55 19.91 2.03
CA TRP A 191 13.63 18.60 1.38
C TRP A 191 14.63 17.66 2.05
N LEU A 192 15.73 18.17 2.61
CA LEU A 192 16.65 17.36 3.42
C LEU A 192 15.95 16.77 4.65
N VAL A 193 15.25 17.61 5.43
CA VAL A 193 14.53 17.14 6.62
C VAL A 193 13.38 16.21 6.24
N THR A 194 12.61 16.55 5.20
CA THR A 194 11.51 15.70 4.70
C THR A 194 12.02 14.33 4.26
N THR A 195 13.14 14.29 3.53
CA THR A 195 13.78 13.02 3.13
C THR A 195 14.26 12.23 4.34
N ALA A 196 14.90 12.89 5.31
CA ALA A 196 15.32 12.24 6.54
C ALA A 196 14.13 11.64 7.32
N LEU A 197 12.99 12.33 7.37
CA LEU A 197 11.76 11.83 7.99
C LEU A 197 11.20 10.61 7.26
N TYR A 198 11.11 10.64 5.92
CA TYR A 198 10.68 9.47 5.13
C TYR A 198 11.62 8.29 5.32
N VAL A 199 12.94 8.50 5.29
CA VAL A 199 13.95 7.44 5.47
C VAL A 199 13.86 6.85 6.88
N ALA A 200 13.79 7.69 7.91
CA ALA A 200 13.65 7.25 9.30
C ALA A 200 12.37 6.43 9.48
N ALA A 201 11.23 6.92 8.98
CA ALA A 201 9.96 6.20 9.04
C ALA A 201 10.02 4.87 8.28
N CYS A 202 10.53 4.85 7.04
CA CYS A 202 10.68 3.62 6.26
C CYS A 202 11.59 2.61 6.96
N TYR A 203 12.68 3.08 7.57
CA TYR A 203 13.61 2.23 8.32
C TYR A 203 12.94 1.62 9.56
N LEU A 204 12.20 2.42 10.34
CA LEU A 204 11.44 1.96 11.49
C LEU A 204 10.38 0.93 11.08
N ILE A 205 9.59 1.23 10.05
CA ILE A 205 8.60 0.29 9.49
C ILE A 205 9.29 -1.01 9.07
N ALA A 206 10.38 -0.93 8.31
CA ALA A 206 11.11 -2.10 7.84
C ALA A 206 11.73 -2.92 8.99
N MET A 207 12.16 -2.28 10.08
CA MET A 207 12.65 -2.96 11.27
C MET A 207 11.52 -3.71 11.97
N LEU A 208 10.37 -3.05 12.20
CA LEU A 208 9.20 -3.66 12.84
C LEU A 208 8.66 -4.83 12.01
N LEU A 209 8.57 -4.68 10.69
CA LEU A 209 8.09 -5.74 9.81
C LEU A 209 9.06 -6.93 9.75
N ARG A 210 10.37 -6.69 9.69
CA ARG A 210 11.37 -7.76 9.76
C ARG A 210 11.31 -8.54 11.07
N TYR A 211 11.06 -7.85 12.17
CA TYR A 211 10.85 -8.50 13.47
C TYR A 211 9.60 -9.40 13.47
N LEU A 212 8.50 -8.93 12.89
CA LEU A 212 7.27 -9.72 12.74
C LEU A 212 7.47 -10.92 11.79
N GLU A 213 8.18 -10.72 10.68
CA GLU A 213 8.54 -11.78 9.74
C GLU A 213 9.33 -12.89 10.41
N GLN A 214 10.35 -12.56 11.20
CA GLN A 214 11.18 -13.55 11.90
C GLN A 214 10.37 -14.39 12.90
N ARG A 215 9.37 -13.81 13.55
CA ARG A 215 8.48 -14.53 14.47
C ARG A 215 7.48 -15.45 13.76
N LEU A 216 7.09 -15.11 12.53
CA LEU A 216 6.07 -15.83 11.76
C LEU A 216 6.67 -16.78 10.71
N ALA A 217 7.98 -16.66 10.43
CA ALA A 217 8.69 -17.50 9.48
C ALA A 217 8.63 -18.97 9.91
N ILE A 218 8.20 -19.83 9.00
CA ILE A 218 8.28 -21.27 9.16
C ILE A 218 9.77 -21.62 9.06
N ARG A 219 10.35 -22.14 10.14
CA ARG A 219 11.70 -22.70 10.13
C ARG A 219 11.72 -23.79 9.06
N ARG A 220 12.40 -23.53 7.95
CA ARG A 220 12.58 -24.50 6.86
C ARG A 220 13.46 -25.64 7.34
#